data_AF-A0A7G3ZB15-F1
#
_entry.id   AF-A0A7G3ZB15-F1
#
_cell.length_a   1.000
_cell.length_b   1.000
_cell.length_c   1.000
_cell.angle_alpha   90.00
_cell.angle_beta   90.00
_cell.angle_gamma   90.00
#
_symmetry.space_group_name_H-M   'P 1'
#
loop_
_entity.id
_entity.type
_entity.pdbx_description
1 polymer ?
#
loop_
_entity_poly.entity_id
_entity_poly.type
_entity_poly.pdbx_seq_one_letter_code
_entity_poly.pdbx_strand_id
1 'polypeptide(L)'
;MTRVIANKTSPILSRAAGLVGIRPLATVVEPKERVSDTILKWSRDAIERGDAHFKVGGTKLYFPKARVILLRPNAKHTPYQAKFIVPKSFNKLDLRDYLFHVYGLRAMNITTQLLHGKYTRATPSLPRYRAPQIKKMTIDMAEPFVWPEEPSKKDNAMWDETMTENVKLYREDAFRLGSDSFKPSKAFGGAVGPFQPVAQPFIPKQLRREMENTRHATRNKLKRYDQLSQLDKYVNL
;
A
#
# COMPACT_ATOMS: atom_id res chain seq x y z
N MET A 1 12.96 -40.53 44.69
CA MET A 1 13.58 -41.85 44.95
C MET A 1 15.07 -41.65 45.05
N THR A 2 15.58 -41.51 46.27
CA THR A 2 17.01 -41.26 46.54
C THR A 2 17.45 -42.38 47.48
N ARG A 3 18.30 -43.28 46.98
CA ARG A 3 18.83 -44.43 47.74
C ARG A 3 20.20 -44.04 48.31
N VAL A 4 20.31 -44.16 49.62
CA VAL A 4 21.55 -44.21 50.40
C VAL A 4 22.08 -45.64 50.34
N ILE A 5 23.37 -45.87 50.05
CA ILE A 5 24.16 -46.99 50.61
C ILE A 5 25.61 -46.53 50.83
N ALA A 6 26.09 -46.81 52.04
CA ALA A 6 27.35 -46.41 52.69
C ALA A 6 28.55 -47.31 52.34
N ASN A 7 29.75 -46.90 52.78
CA ASN A 7 30.89 -47.67 53.33
C ASN A 7 32.14 -46.76 53.32
N LYS A 8 33.11 -46.76 54.23
CA LYS A 8 33.43 -47.48 55.47
C LYS A 8 34.52 -46.66 56.19
N THR A 9 34.69 -46.92 57.48
CA THR A 9 35.63 -46.34 58.47
C THR A 9 37.13 -46.44 58.12
N SER A 10 37.91 -45.51 58.71
CA SER A 10 39.36 -45.23 58.61
C SER A 10 40.28 -46.29 59.27
N PRO A 11 41.62 -46.18 59.11
CA PRO A 11 42.41 -45.66 60.24
C PRO A 11 43.63 -44.78 59.88
N ILE A 12 44.13 -44.16 60.95
CA ILE A 12 45.22 -43.21 61.13
C ILE A 12 46.60 -43.80 60.77
N LEU A 13 47.51 -43.00 60.19
CA LEU A 13 48.95 -42.99 60.51
C LEU A 13 49.66 -41.77 59.91
N SER A 14 50.68 -41.34 60.64
CA SER A 14 51.31 -40.03 60.64
C SER A 14 52.57 -39.89 59.78
N ARG A 15 52.80 -38.64 59.35
CA ARG A 15 54.09 -37.93 59.19
C ARG A 15 55.04 -38.29 58.01
N ALA A 16 55.37 -37.17 57.34
CA ALA A 16 56.67 -36.78 56.77
C ALA A 16 57.03 -37.25 55.35
N ALA A 17 56.96 -36.31 54.40
CA ALA A 17 58.10 -35.92 53.55
C ALA A 17 57.68 -34.73 52.69
N GLY A 18 58.52 -33.70 52.63
CA GLY A 18 58.29 -32.51 51.82
C GLY A 18 58.26 -32.86 50.33
N LEU A 19 57.15 -32.55 49.68
CA LEU A 19 57.07 -32.40 48.24
C LEU A 19 56.52 -31.01 47.99
N VAL A 20 57.36 -30.18 47.38
CA VAL A 20 57.04 -28.85 46.88
C VAL A 20 55.70 -28.93 46.14
N GLY A 21 54.69 -28.28 46.71
CA GLY A 21 53.34 -28.30 46.18
C GLY A 21 53.30 -27.71 44.78
N ILE A 22 53.31 -28.58 43.77
CA ILE A 22 52.85 -28.24 42.44
C ILE A 22 51.35 -27.94 42.63
N ARG A 23 51.00 -26.65 42.67
CA ARG A 23 49.61 -26.23 42.57
C ARG A 23 49.04 -26.91 41.32
N PRO A 24 47.90 -27.63 41.38
CA PRO A 24 47.28 -28.09 40.15
C PRO A 24 47.09 -26.86 39.26
N LEU A 25 47.65 -26.89 38.04
CA LEU A 25 47.48 -25.83 37.06
C LEU A 25 46.00 -25.48 37.06
N ALA A 26 45.68 -24.20 37.29
CA ALA A 26 44.32 -23.70 37.23
C ALA A 26 43.67 -24.29 35.99
N THR A 27 42.64 -25.12 36.17
CA THR A 27 41.83 -25.60 35.06
C THR A 27 41.34 -24.35 34.35
N VAL A 28 41.87 -24.10 33.16
CA VAL A 28 41.44 -23.01 32.30
C VAL A 28 39.99 -23.35 31.97
N VAL A 29 39.07 -22.76 32.73
CA VAL A 29 37.64 -22.88 32.46
C VAL A 29 37.42 -22.11 31.17
N GLU A 30 37.35 -22.84 30.05
CA GLU A 30 37.03 -22.27 28.74
C GLU A 30 35.82 -21.34 28.89
N PRO A 31 35.91 -20.09 28.42
CA PRO A 31 34.83 -19.14 28.57
C PRO A 31 33.58 -19.69 27.87
N LYS A 32 32.50 -19.86 28.63
CA LYS A 32 31.22 -20.35 28.11
C LYS A 32 30.75 -19.42 26.98
N GLU A 33 30.71 -19.94 25.76
CA GLU A 33 30.26 -19.18 24.58
C GLU A 33 28.87 -18.56 24.82
N ARG A 34 28.68 -17.34 24.33
CA ARG A 34 27.38 -16.66 24.41
C ARG A 34 26.44 -17.25 23.37
N VAL A 35 25.16 -17.36 23.73
CA VAL A 35 24.12 -17.88 22.84
C VAL A 35 24.02 -17.05 21.53
N SER A 36 24.26 -15.74 21.60
CA SER A 36 24.31 -14.87 20.42
C SER A 36 25.35 -15.32 19.40
N ASP A 37 26.53 -15.69 19.89
CA ASP A 37 27.69 -16.03 19.07
C ASP A 37 27.48 -17.41 18.44
N THR A 38 26.88 -18.33 19.21
CA THR A 38 26.43 -19.64 18.71
C THR A 38 25.38 -19.50 17.60
N ILE A 39 24.37 -18.63 17.76
CA ILE A 39 23.34 -18.38 16.73
C ILE A 39 23.96 -17.82 15.45
N LEU A 40 24.90 -16.88 15.60
CA LEU A 40 25.59 -16.27 14.48
C LEU A 40 26.47 -17.28 13.74
N LYS A 41 27.15 -18.18 14.47
CA LYS A 41 27.91 -19.30 13.90
C LYS A 41 26.99 -20.24 13.11
N TRP A 42 25.88 -20.69 13.69
CA TRP A 42 24.90 -21.54 12.98
C TRP A 42 24.35 -20.87 11.72
N SER A 43 24.05 -19.57 11.78
CA SER A 43 23.60 -18.83 10.60
C SER A 43 24.68 -18.80 9.51
N ARG A 44 25.95 -18.59 9.86
CA ARG A 44 27.06 -18.58 8.89
C ARG A 44 27.28 -19.96 8.27
N ASP A 45 27.37 -20.99 9.11
CA ASP A 45 27.55 -22.38 8.66
C ASP A 45 26.41 -22.83 7.73
N ALA A 46 25.18 -22.36 7.97
CA ALA A 46 24.05 -22.65 7.10
C ALA A 46 24.10 -21.87 5.78
N ILE A 47 24.55 -20.62 5.79
CA ILE A 47 24.75 -19.83 4.56
C ILE A 47 25.83 -20.47 3.68
N GLU A 48 26.94 -20.93 4.27
CA GLU A 48 28.03 -21.61 3.56
C GLU A 48 27.57 -22.93 2.93
N ARG A 49 26.71 -23.68 3.62
CA ARG A 49 26.10 -24.92 3.08
C ARG A 49 25.01 -24.67 2.03
N GLY A 50 24.53 -23.44 1.89
CA GLY A 50 23.39 -23.14 1.03
C GLY A 50 22.03 -23.52 1.62
N ASP A 51 21.98 -23.93 2.88
CA ASP A 51 20.76 -24.29 3.62
C ASP A 51 20.04 -23.05 4.20
N ALA A 52 18.87 -23.25 4.81
CA ALA A 52 18.14 -22.20 5.53
C ALA A 52 18.99 -21.65 6.69
N HIS A 53 19.20 -20.33 6.74
CA HIS A 53 20.00 -19.66 7.78
C HIS A 53 19.31 -19.55 9.15
N PHE A 54 18.19 -20.25 9.32
CA PHE A 54 17.36 -20.24 10.51
C PHE A 54 16.78 -21.64 10.75
N LYS A 55 16.32 -21.88 11.99
CA LYS A 55 15.66 -23.14 12.33
C LYS A 55 14.29 -23.21 11.65
N VAL A 56 14.13 -24.15 10.72
CA VAL A 56 12.86 -24.42 10.03
C VAL A 56 11.83 -24.97 11.01
N GLY A 57 10.57 -24.53 10.87
CA GLY A 57 9.46 -24.97 11.70
C GLY A 57 9.04 -26.42 11.44
N GLY A 58 8.44 -27.07 12.44
CA GLY A 58 7.91 -28.45 12.29
C GLY A 58 6.59 -28.53 11.53
N THR A 59 5.82 -27.45 11.50
CA THR A 59 4.51 -27.38 10.84
C THR A 59 4.67 -27.08 9.35
N LYS A 60 4.41 -28.08 8.51
CA LYS A 60 4.56 -27.97 7.06
C LYS A 60 3.28 -27.45 6.41
N LEU A 61 3.37 -26.31 5.72
CA LEU A 61 2.27 -25.75 4.93
C LEU A 61 2.61 -25.89 3.44
N TYR A 62 1.99 -26.86 2.76
CA TYR A 62 2.29 -27.18 1.36
C TYR A 62 1.73 -26.16 0.36
N PHE A 63 0.54 -25.61 0.62
CA PHE A 63 -0.15 -24.70 -0.29
C PHE A 63 -0.44 -23.35 0.39
N PRO A 64 0.56 -22.45 0.49
CA PRO A 64 0.35 -21.13 1.06
C PRO A 64 -0.54 -20.28 0.15
N LYS A 65 -1.62 -19.71 0.72
CA LYS A 65 -2.50 -18.73 0.05
C LYS A 65 -2.05 -17.28 0.25
N ALA A 66 -1.01 -17.07 1.05
CA ALA A 66 -0.51 -15.76 1.40
C ALA A 66 0.09 -15.06 0.16
N ARG A 67 -0.20 -13.77 0.01
CA ARG A 67 0.44 -12.91 -1.00
C ARG A 67 1.19 -11.81 -0.28
N VAL A 68 2.39 -11.52 -0.78
CA VAL A 68 3.23 -10.41 -0.30
C VAL A 68 3.36 -9.40 -1.43
N ILE A 69 3.26 -8.11 -1.10
CA ILE A 69 3.35 -7.03 -2.09
C ILE A 69 4.66 -6.27 -1.81
N LEU A 70 5.60 -6.34 -2.74
CA LEU A 70 6.83 -5.55 -2.67
C LEU A 70 6.49 -4.07 -2.85
N LEU A 71 6.97 -3.23 -1.93
CA LEU A 71 6.79 -1.78 -1.96
C LEU A 71 8.06 -1.09 -2.46
N ARG A 72 7.87 0.09 -3.06
CA ARG A 72 8.97 1.02 -3.35
C ARG A 72 9.68 1.42 -2.03
N PRO A 73 11.03 1.49 -2.03
CA PRO A 73 11.77 1.99 -0.88
C PRO A 73 11.38 3.43 -0.56
N ASN A 74 11.52 3.78 0.71
CA ASN A 74 11.33 5.14 1.21
C ASN A 74 12.72 5.76 1.38
N ALA A 75 12.82 7.08 1.47
CA ALA A 75 14.09 7.81 1.64
C ALA A 75 14.94 7.32 2.83
N LYS A 76 14.32 6.77 3.87
CA LYS A 76 15.00 6.22 5.05
C LYS A 76 15.60 4.82 4.86
N HIS A 77 15.26 4.13 3.78
CA HIS A 77 15.67 2.75 3.55
C HIS A 77 16.94 2.73 2.70
N THR A 78 17.84 1.80 3.01
CA THR A 78 19.04 1.56 2.21
C THR A 78 18.72 0.65 1.02
N PRO A 79 19.56 0.59 -0.03
CA PRO A 79 19.38 -0.36 -1.13
C PRO A 79 19.40 -1.83 -0.69
N TYR A 80 19.98 -2.13 0.49
CA TYR A 80 19.97 -3.46 1.11
C TYR A 80 18.66 -3.76 1.85
N GLN A 81 17.69 -2.83 1.82
CA GLN A 81 16.41 -2.98 2.48
C GLN A 81 15.27 -3.06 1.48
N ALA A 82 14.43 -4.07 1.65
CA ALA A 82 13.16 -4.19 0.94
C ALA A 82 11.99 -4.16 1.93
N LYS A 83 10.83 -3.69 1.47
CA LYS A 83 9.65 -3.57 2.32
C LYS A 83 8.45 -4.21 1.63
N PHE A 84 7.67 -4.96 2.40
CA PHE A 84 6.52 -5.70 1.91
C PHE A 84 5.26 -5.32 2.68
N ILE A 85 4.12 -5.29 1.99
CA ILE A 85 2.82 -5.49 2.64
C ILE A 85 2.60 -6.98 2.75
N VAL A 86 2.27 -7.42 3.96
CA VAL A 86 2.02 -8.83 4.28
C VAL A 86 0.63 -8.99 4.89
N PRO A 87 0.05 -10.21 4.87
CA PRO A 87 -1.19 -10.47 5.58
C PRO A 87 -1.07 -10.10 7.07
N LYS A 88 -2.17 -9.63 7.66
CA LYS A 88 -2.17 -9.19 9.06
C LYS A 88 -1.77 -10.31 10.03
N SER A 89 -2.17 -11.55 9.73
CA SER A 89 -1.86 -12.77 10.49
C SER A 89 -0.42 -13.27 10.31
N PHE A 90 0.35 -12.71 9.37
CA PHE A 90 1.65 -13.24 8.99
C PHE A 90 2.71 -12.97 10.05
N ASN A 91 3.45 -13.99 10.51
CA ASN A 91 4.52 -13.79 11.48
C ASN A 91 5.82 -13.32 10.81
N LYS A 92 6.75 -12.78 11.62
CA LYS A 92 8.10 -12.42 11.18
C LYS A 92 8.87 -13.65 10.69
N LEU A 93 8.73 -14.77 11.42
CA LEU A 93 9.37 -16.04 11.07
C LEU A 93 8.78 -16.62 9.79
N ASP A 94 7.45 -16.55 9.63
CA ASP A 94 6.78 -17.00 8.41
C ASP A 94 7.21 -16.18 7.19
N LEU A 95 7.43 -14.86 7.31
CA LEU A 95 7.96 -14.08 6.21
C LEU A 95 9.38 -14.50 5.83
N ARG A 96 10.24 -14.75 6.82
CA ARG A 96 11.60 -15.24 6.56
C ARG A 96 11.56 -16.57 5.81
N ASP A 97 10.71 -17.48 6.28
CA ASP A 97 10.54 -18.80 5.69
C ASP A 97 9.95 -18.75 4.28
N TYR A 98 8.93 -17.90 4.09
CA TYR A 98 8.27 -17.69 2.81
C TYR A 98 9.22 -17.11 1.76
N LEU A 99 10.00 -16.09 2.10
CA LEU A 99 10.97 -15.49 1.17
C LEU A 99 12.08 -16.48 0.79
N PHE A 100 12.52 -17.30 1.74
CA PHE A 100 13.55 -18.30 1.51
C PHE A 100 13.05 -19.43 0.60
N HIS A 101 11.92 -20.06 0.92
CA HIS A 101 11.43 -21.22 0.19
C HIS A 101 10.74 -20.88 -1.14
N VAL A 102 10.06 -19.74 -1.25
CA VAL A 102 9.32 -19.36 -2.47
C VAL A 102 10.19 -18.57 -3.44
N TYR A 103 11.02 -17.65 -2.93
CA TYR A 103 11.84 -16.76 -3.77
C TYR A 103 13.34 -17.01 -3.69
N GLY A 104 13.82 -17.91 -2.82
CA GLY A 104 15.26 -18.12 -2.61
C GLY A 104 15.96 -16.97 -1.87
N LEU A 105 15.21 -15.99 -1.35
CA LEU A 105 15.75 -14.76 -0.79
C LEU A 105 15.98 -14.91 0.72
N ARG A 106 17.22 -14.66 1.15
CA ARG A 106 17.62 -14.70 2.56
C ARG A 106 17.39 -13.36 3.25
N ALA A 107 16.34 -13.27 4.06
CA ALA A 107 16.08 -12.11 4.92
C ALA A 107 16.85 -12.25 6.26
N MET A 108 17.90 -11.44 6.44
CA MET A 108 18.77 -11.49 7.62
C MET A 108 18.03 -10.97 8.85
N ASN A 109 17.63 -9.70 8.79
CA ASN A 109 16.86 -9.04 9.81
C ASN A 109 15.49 -8.64 9.25
N ILE A 110 14.46 -8.69 10.10
CA ILE A 110 13.10 -8.36 9.73
C ILE A 110 12.49 -7.49 10.83
N THR A 111 11.97 -6.33 10.44
CA THR A 111 11.23 -5.42 11.30
C THR A 111 9.77 -5.38 10.88
N THR A 112 8.86 -5.29 11.84
CA THR A 112 7.41 -5.35 11.60
C THR A 112 6.75 -4.05 12.03
N GLN A 113 5.90 -3.48 11.17
CA GLN A 113 5.16 -2.26 11.42
C GLN A 113 3.69 -2.52 11.12
N LEU A 114 2.84 -2.58 12.16
CA LEU A 114 1.39 -2.65 11.99
C LEU A 114 0.84 -1.23 11.97
N LEU A 115 0.33 -0.79 10.82
CA LEU A 115 -0.23 0.56 10.69
C LEU A 115 -1.59 0.67 11.38
N HIS A 116 -1.87 1.84 11.94
CA HIS A 116 -3.16 2.14 12.55
C HIS A 116 -4.23 2.29 11.45
N GLY A 117 -5.44 1.81 11.75
CA GLY A 117 -6.60 2.01 10.90
C GLY A 117 -7.22 3.38 11.18
N LYS A 118 -7.09 4.33 10.24
CA LYS A 118 -7.75 5.63 10.36
C LYS A 118 -9.27 5.47 10.29
N TYR A 119 -10.02 6.29 11.02
CA TYR A 119 -11.47 6.34 10.87
C TYR A 119 -11.84 6.94 9.51
N THR A 120 -12.69 6.23 8.78
CA THR A 120 -13.18 6.63 7.46
C THR A 120 -14.69 6.50 7.41
N ARG A 121 -15.31 7.30 6.54
CA ARG A 121 -16.73 7.21 6.17
C ARG A 121 -16.86 7.52 4.69
N ALA A 122 -17.81 6.89 4.00
CA ALA A 122 -18.07 7.16 2.59
C ALA A 122 -18.76 8.52 2.39
N THR A 123 -19.75 8.81 3.24
CA THR A 123 -20.53 10.06 3.21
C THR A 123 -20.72 10.53 4.65
N PRO A 124 -20.88 11.85 4.90
CA PRO A 124 -21.09 12.35 6.25
C PRO A 124 -22.27 11.75 7.02
N SER A 125 -23.30 11.30 6.32
CA SER A 125 -24.50 10.66 6.86
C SER A 125 -24.30 9.20 7.28
N LEU A 126 -23.27 8.51 6.80
CA LEU A 126 -23.01 7.11 7.13
C LEU A 126 -22.16 6.95 8.40
N PRO A 127 -22.32 5.83 9.14
CA PRO A 127 -21.51 5.55 10.32
C PRO A 127 -20.02 5.45 9.97
N ARG A 128 -19.19 5.89 10.90
CA ARG A 128 -17.73 5.79 10.77
C ARG A 128 -17.27 4.38 11.08
N TYR A 129 -16.33 3.87 10.29
CA TYR A 129 -15.63 2.60 10.55
C TYR A 129 -14.12 2.81 10.46
N ARG A 130 -13.33 1.89 11.01
CA ARG A 130 -11.87 1.94 10.87
C ARG A 130 -11.44 1.29 9.56
N ALA A 131 -10.56 1.95 8.83
CA ALA A 131 -9.85 1.37 7.70
C ALA A 131 -9.05 0.12 8.12
N PRO A 132 -8.79 -0.82 7.21
CA PRO A 132 -8.04 -2.04 7.53
C PRO A 132 -6.64 -1.71 8.04
N GLN A 133 -6.22 -2.40 9.10
CA GLN A 133 -4.84 -2.32 9.58
C GLN A 133 -3.92 -3.08 8.62
N ILE A 134 -3.01 -2.35 7.98
CA ILE A 134 -2.06 -2.91 7.02
C ILE A 134 -0.75 -3.24 7.75
N LYS A 135 -0.32 -4.50 7.67
CA LYS A 135 0.96 -4.93 8.22
C LYS A 135 2.05 -4.77 7.15
N LYS A 136 3.07 -4.00 7.48
CA LYS A 136 4.26 -3.81 6.64
C LYS A 136 5.45 -4.45 7.34
N MET A 137 6.30 -5.13 6.58
CA MET A 137 7.55 -5.67 7.10
C MET A 137 8.71 -5.17 6.25
N THR A 138 9.79 -4.74 6.90
CA THR A 138 11.04 -4.38 6.23
C THR A 138 12.04 -5.48 6.48
N ILE A 139 12.74 -5.91 5.44
CA ILE A 139 13.80 -6.91 5.52
C ILE A 139 15.14 -6.26 5.21
N ASP A 140 16.20 -6.76 5.84
CA ASP A 140 17.58 -6.49 5.48
C ASP A 140 18.13 -7.69 4.70
N MET A 141 18.71 -7.43 3.53
CA MET A 141 19.19 -8.40 2.55
C MET A 141 20.71 -8.29 2.41
N ALA A 142 21.35 -9.36 1.95
CA ALA A 142 22.79 -9.33 1.65
C ALA A 142 23.10 -8.59 0.34
N GLU A 143 22.23 -8.74 -0.66
CA GLU A 143 22.40 -8.13 -1.97
C GLU A 143 21.60 -6.82 -2.07
N PRO A 144 22.13 -5.78 -2.72
CA PRO A 144 21.41 -4.54 -2.91
C PRO A 144 20.35 -4.70 -4.02
N PHE A 145 19.21 -4.03 -3.84
CA PHE A 145 18.15 -3.98 -4.84
C PHE A 145 17.66 -2.55 -5.03
N VAL A 146 17.56 -2.14 -6.29
CA VAL A 146 17.00 -0.85 -6.70
C VAL A 146 15.86 -1.12 -7.68
N TRP A 147 14.74 -0.45 -7.46
CA TRP A 147 13.61 -0.55 -8.37
C TRP A 147 13.94 0.04 -9.74
N PRO A 148 13.40 -0.52 -10.82
CA PRO A 148 13.47 0.13 -12.12
C PRO A 148 12.80 1.52 -12.08
N GLU A 149 13.23 2.37 -13.01
CA GLU A 149 12.63 3.69 -13.21
C GLU A 149 11.16 3.56 -13.59
N GLU A 150 10.35 4.51 -13.16
CA GLU A 150 8.93 4.52 -13.48
C GLU A 150 8.74 4.79 -14.99
N PRO A 151 7.82 4.07 -15.65
CA PRO A 151 7.57 4.29 -17.05
C PRO A 151 7.00 5.71 -17.28
N SER A 152 7.32 6.30 -18.43
CA SER A 152 6.68 7.54 -18.84
C SER A 152 5.17 7.35 -19.01
N LYS A 153 4.38 8.39 -18.72
CA LYS A 153 2.91 8.36 -18.85
C LYS A 153 2.44 8.00 -20.27
N LYS A 154 3.24 8.35 -21.28
CA LYS A 154 2.96 8.03 -22.69
C LYS A 154 3.16 6.55 -23.02
N ASP A 155 4.09 5.89 -22.32
CA ASP A 155 4.51 4.53 -22.64
C ASP A 155 3.62 3.49 -21.95
N ASN A 156 3.07 3.84 -20.77
CA ASN A 156 2.20 2.94 -20.01
C ASN A 156 0.89 3.62 -19.61
N ALA A 157 -0.20 3.27 -20.32
CA ALA A 157 -1.54 3.80 -20.07
C ALA A 157 -2.08 3.50 -18.66
N MET A 158 -1.65 2.41 -18.02
CA MET A 158 -2.09 2.06 -16.66
C MET A 158 -1.39 2.90 -15.58
N TRP A 159 -0.21 3.46 -15.90
CA TRP A 159 0.55 4.34 -15.01
C TRP A 159 0.19 5.82 -15.20
N ASP A 160 -0.70 6.14 -16.15
CA ASP A 160 -1.14 7.51 -16.37
C ASP A 160 -2.23 7.94 -15.37
N GLU A 161 -1.83 8.70 -14.37
CA GLU A 161 -2.73 9.23 -13.34
C GLU A 161 -3.63 10.36 -13.86
N THR A 162 -3.30 11.01 -14.99
CA THR A 162 -3.96 12.23 -15.45
C THR A 162 -5.46 12.03 -15.71
N MET A 163 -5.83 10.89 -16.28
CA MET A 163 -7.23 10.55 -16.54
C MET A 163 -8.02 10.44 -15.23
N THR A 164 -7.47 9.73 -14.24
CA THR A 164 -8.14 9.52 -12.95
C THR A 164 -8.29 10.83 -12.19
N GLU A 165 -7.26 11.68 -12.22
CA GLU A 165 -7.29 13.03 -11.63
C GLU A 165 -8.33 13.93 -12.29
N ASN A 166 -8.38 13.94 -13.63
CA ASN A 166 -9.37 14.71 -14.38
C ASN A 166 -10.80 14.25 -14.09
N VAL A 167 -11.05 12.94 -14.02
CA VAL A 167 -12.36 12.38 -13.65
C VAL A 167 -12.72 12.78 -12.22
N LYS A 168 -11.76 12.78 -11.29
CA LYS A 168 -12.00 13.23 -9.91
C LYS A 168 -12.37 14.71 -9.86
N LEU A 169 -11.62 15.57 -10.55
CA LEU A 169 -11.90 17.00 -10.62
C LEU A 169 -13.26 17.29 -11.27
N TYR A 170 -13.61 16.54 -12.33
CA TYR A 170 -14.92 16.65 -12.97
C TYR A 170 -16.06 16.24 -12.03
N ARG A 171 -15.87 15.19 -11.21
CA ARG A 171 -16.85 14.82 -10.17
C ARG A 171 -16.98 15.89 -9.09
N GLU A 172 -15.88 16.54 -8.70
CA GLU A 172 -15.89 17.65 -7.75
C GLU A 172 -16.65 18.86 -8.32
N ASP A 173 -16.47 19.15 -9.61
CA ASP A 173 -17.20 20.22 -10.32
C ASP A 173 -18.72 19.99 -10.36
N ALA A 174 -19.19 18.75 -10.31
CA ALA A 174 -20.61 18.44 -10.24
C ALA A 174 -21.27 18.89 -8.91
N PHE A 175 -20.48 19.11 -7.85
CA PHE A 175 -20.97 19.59 -6.55
C PHE A 175 -20.96 21.13 -6.42
N ARG A 176 -20.72 21.87 -7.51
CA ARG A 176 -20.76 23.34 -7.52
C ARG A 176 -22.19 23.86 -7.27
N LEU A 177 -22.29 25.01 -6.60
CA LEU A 177 -23.57 25.60 -6.16
C LEU A 177 -23.73 27.03 -6.71
N GLY A 178 -24.95 27.41 -7.05
CA GLY A 178 -25.28 28.77 -7.51
C GLY A 178 -24.54 29.17 -8.79
N SER A 179 -23.94 30.36 -8.79
CA SER A 179 -23.26 30.94 -9.95
C SER A 179 -21.99 30.19 -10.37
N ASP A 180 -21.42 29.35 -9.50
CA ASP A 180 -20.25 28.51 -9.84
C ASP A 180 -20.56 27.49 -10.94
N SER A 181 -21.85 27.20 -11.19
CA SER A 181 -22.29 26.40 -12.32
C SER A 181 -21.87 27.01 -13.67
N PHE A 182 -21.69 28.32 -13.76
CA PHE A 182 -21.28 29.01 -15.00
C PHE A 182 -19.75 29.14 -15.15
N LYS A 183 -18.98 28.80 -14.11
CA LYS A 183 -17.53 28.86 -14.17
C LYS A 183 -17.03 27.70 -15.07
N PRO A 184 -16.07 27.93 -15.98
CA PRO A 184 -15.56 26.85 -16.81
C PRO A 184 -14.90 25.76 -15.97
N SER A 185 -15.03 24.49 -16.39
CA SER A 185 -14.30 23.40 -15.74
C SER A 185 -12.80 23.50 -16.02
N LYS A 186 -11.98 23.09 -15.06
CA LYS A 186 -10.54 22.88 -15.27
C LYS A 186 -10.23 21.43 -15.67
N ALA A 187 -11.17 20.51 -15.47
CA ALA A 187 -11.00 19.11 -15.85
C ALA A 187 -10.87 18.99 -17.37
N PHE A 188 -10.01 18.08 -17.83
CA PHE A 188 -9.76 17.82 -19.26
C PHE A 188 -9.43 19.09 -20.06
N GLY A 189 -8.73 20.05 -19.45
CA GLY A 189 -8.40 21.32 -20.08
C GLY A 189 -9.62 22.21 -20.39
N GLY A 190 -10.76 21.97 -19.76
CA GLY A 190 -12.00 22.71 -20.00
C GLY A 190 -12.71 22.35 -21.31
N ALA A 191 -12.27 21.28 -21.99
CA ALA A 191 -12.92 20.78 -23.19
C ALA A 191 -14.30 20.17 -22.90
N VAL A 192 -14.51 19.68 -21.67
CA VAL A 192 -15.78 19.11 -21.23
C VAL A 192 -16.23 19.72 -19.92
N GLY A 193 -17.55 19.75 -19.70
CA GLY A 193 -18.18 20.28 -18.49
C GLY A 193 -18.86 21.62 -18.72
N PRO A 194 -19.12 22.38 -17.63
CA PRO A 194 -19.73 23.68 -17.77
C PRO A 194 -18.83 24.62 -18.56
N PHE A 195 -19.43 25.31 -19.52
CA PHE A 195 -18.76 26.33 -20.32
C PHE A 195 -19.18 27.72 -19.85
N GLN A 196 -18.35 28.71 -20.16
CA GLN A 196 -18.74 30.10 -19.93
C GLN A 196 -19.97 30.43 -20.77
N PRO A 197 -20.92 31.21 -20.23
CA PRO A 197 -22.02 31.72 -21.02
C PRO A 197 -21.45 32.59 -22.14
N VAL A 198 -22.04 32.46 -23.34
CA VAL A 198 -21.71 33.33 -24.47
C VAL A 198 -22.01 34.80 -24.11
N ALA A 199 -21.38 35.74 -24.81
CA ALA A 199 -21.71 37.16 -24.64
C ALA A 199 -23.20 37.40 -24.92
N GLN A 200 -23.93 37.85 -23.91
CA GLN A 200 -25.38 38.06 -23.97
C GLN A 200 -25.72 39.51 -23.59
N PRO A 201 -26.60 40.20 -24.33
CA PRO A 201 -27.18 41.46 -23.88
C PRO A 201 -28.16 41.22 -22.72
N PHE A 202 -28.37 42.24 -21.88
CA PHE A 202 -29.34 42.14 -20.80
C PHE A 202 -30.77 42.21 -21.34
N ILE A 203 -31.50 41.09 -21.27
CA ILE A 203 -32.92 41.01 -21.66
C ILE A 203 -33.70 40.37 -20.50
N PRO A 204 -34.65 41.08 -19.86
CA PRO A 204 -35.46 40.53 -18.79
C PRO A 204 -36.26 39.30 -19.24
N LYS A 205 -36.35 38.27 -18.39
CA LYS A 205 -37.00 36.99 -18.70
C LYS A 205 -38.47 37.14 -19.13
N GLN A 206 -39.22 38.00 -18.44
CA GLN A 206 -40.64 38.23 -18.72
C GLN A 206 -40.84 38.94 -20.08
N LEU A 207 -40.08 40.02 -20.31
CA LEU A 207 -40.11 40.76 -21.58
C LEU A 207 -39.72 39.86 -22.76
N ARG A 208 -38.64 39.08 -22.63
CA ARG A 208 -38.22 38.13 -23.67
C ARG A 208 -39.36 37.17 -24.03
N ARG A 209 -40.04 36.61 -23.03
CA ARG A 209 -41.13 35.66 -23.23
C ARG A 209 -42.32 36.30 -23.96
N GLU A 210 -42.67 37.53 -23.60
CA GLU A 210 -43.74 38.28 -24.26
C GLU A 210 -43.40 38.60 -25.72
N MET A 211 -42.18 39.08 -25.98
CA MET A 211 -41.69 39.35 -27.33
C MET A 211 -41.64 38.09 -28.19
N GLU A 212 -41.20 36.96 -27.64
CA GLU A 212 -41.20 35.68 -28.36
C GLU A 212 -42.62 35.25 -28.72
N ASN A 213 -43.57 35.30 -27.77
CA ASN A 213 -44.96 34.93 -27.99
C ASN A 213 -45.63 35.80 -29.06
N THR A 214 -45.47 37.12 -28.98
CA THR A 214 -46.01 38.06 -29.97
C THR A 214 -45.39 37.84 -31.35
N ARG A 215 -44.07 37.64 -31.43
CA ARG A 215 -43.38 37.28 -32.67
C ARG A 215 -43.91 35.98 -33.27
N HIS A 216 -44.13 34.94 -32.45
CA HIS A 216 -44.69 33.67 -32.91
C HIS A 216 -46.13 33.83 -33.43
N ALA A 217 -46.98 34.58 -32.73
CA ALA A 217 -48.34 34.86 -33.14
C ALA A 217 -48.39 35.60 -34.49
N THR A 218 -47.59 36.67 -34.64
CA THR A 218 -47.50 37.44 -35.88
C THR A 218 -46.98 36.59 -37.04
N ARG A 219 -45.94 35.77 -36.80
CA ARG A 219 -45.42 34.86 -37.83
C ARG A 219 -46.48 33.86 -38.30
N ASN A 220 -47.28 33.30 -37.39
CA ASN A 220 -48.36 32.39 -37.76
C ASN A 220 -49.47 33.10 -38.54
N LYS A 221 -49.78 34.34 -38.16
CA LYS A 221 -50.76 35.17 -38.87
C LYS A 221 -50.30 35.48 -40.30
N LEU A 222 -49.04 35.86 -40.50
CA LEU A 222 -48.45 36.09 -41.83
C LEU A 222 -48.51 34.82 -42.70
N LYS A 223 -48.08 33.67 -42.16
CA LYS A 223 -48.18 32.39 -42.87
C LYS A 223 -49.61 32.06 -43.31
N ARG A 224 -50.59 32.35 -42.45
CA ARG A 224 -52.01 32.15 -42.77
C ARG A 224 -52.46 33.08 -43.89
N TYR A 225 -52.03 34.34 -43.88
CA TYR A 225 -52.33 35.27 -44.97
C TYR A 225 -51.69 34.83 -46.29
N ASP A 226 -50.45 34.36 -46.28
CA ASP A 226 -49.79 33.84 -47.47
C ASP A 226 -50.55 32.62 -48.03
N GLN A 227 -50.98 31.70 -47.16
CA GLN A 227 -51.80 30.55 -47.56
C GLN A 227 -53.14 30.97 -48.17
N LEU A 228 -53.83 31.93 -47.54
CA LEU A 228 -55.08 32.46 -48.07
C LEU A 228 -54.87 33.16 -49.43
N SER A 229 -53.79 33.93 -49.59
CA SER A 229 -53.44 34.55 -50.87
C SER A 229 -53.12 33.52 -51.96
N GLN A 230 -52.43 32.43 -51.61
CA GLN A 230 -52.17 31.33 -52.54
C GLN A 230 -53.47 30.62 -52.97
N LEU A 231 -54.39 30.39 -52.03
CA LEU A 231 -55.71 29.82 -52.34
C LEU A 231 -56.52 30.74 -53.25
N ASP A 232 -56.58 32.04 -52.95
CA ASP A 232 -57.31 33.02 -53.75
C ASP A 232 -56.79 33.08 -55.21
N LYS A 233 -55.46 33.03 -55.39
CA LYS A 233 -54.84 32.93 -56.72
C LYS A 233 -55.22 31.66 -57.48
N TYR A 234 -55.44 30.55 -56.78
CA TYR A 234 -55.80 29.27 -57.41
C TYR A 234 -57.29 29.19 -57.78
N VAL A 235 -58.16 29.82 -56.99
CA VAL A 235 -59.62 29.81 -57.19
C VAL A 235 -60.07 30.81 -58.28
N ASN A 236 -59.36 31.93 -58.45
CA ASN A 236 -59.69 32.97 -59.43
C ASN A 236 -59.03 32.78 -60.82
N LEU A 237 -58.52 31.58 -61.11
CA LEU A 237 -58.08 31.11 -62.44
C LEU A 237 -59.18 30.27 -63.07
#